data_AF-A0A524C6X1-F1
#
_entry.id   AF-A0A524C6X1-F1
#
_cell.length_a   1.000
_cell.length_b   1.000
_cell.length_c   1.000
_cell.angle_alpha   90.00
_cell.angle_beta   90.00
_cell.angle_gamma   90.00
#
_symmetry.space_group_name_H-M   'P 1'
#
loop_
_entity.id
_entity.type
_entity.pdbx_description
1 polymer ?
#
loop_
_entity_poly.entity_id
_entity_poly.type
_entity_poly.pdbx_seq_one_letter_code
_entity_poly.pdbx_strand_id
1 'polypeptide(L)'
;MKRTLMGLQAAAEGKEFMVCDIRGGEKDGIYEMAVELSAQVMGGLDNLQHSATIEATMLFITFTGAHLTILTKSDDNRPINPAFKSTLVSTAYDTETGYLQKYVIPILDTPAAE
;
A
#
# COMPACT_ATOMS: atom_id res chain seq x y z
N MET A 1 -17.37 29.71 0.33
CA MET A 1 -16.90 28.65 -0.58
C MET A 1 -16.49 27.43 0.25
N LYS A 2 -17.36 26.43 0.39
CA LYS A 2 -17.05 25.16 1.06
C LYS A 2 -16.39 24.25 0.04
N ARG A 3 -15.11 23.88 0.25
CA ARG A 3 -14.46 22.83 -0.53
C ARG A 3 -15.03 21.50 -0.06
N THR A 4 -15.89 20.90 -0.88
CA THR A 4 -16.31 19.51 -0.72
C THR A 4 -15.08 18.65 -1.05
N LEU A 5 -14.52 17.97 -0.04
CA LEU A 5 -13.57 16.89 -0.24
C LEU A 5 -14.37 15.73 -0.86
N MET A 6 -14.59 15.76 -2.17
CA MET A 6 -15.18 14.66 -2.93
C MET A 6 -14.12 13.58 -3.09
N GLY A 7 -14.43 12.37 -2.61
CA GLY A 7 -13.74 11.15 -3.02
C GLY A 7 -12.80 10.51 -2.01
N LEU A 8 -13.14 10.45 -0.71
CA LEU A 8 -12.60 9.39 0.15
C LEU A 8 -13.67 8.30 0.28
N GLN A 9 -13.77 7.46 -0.75
CA GLN A 9 -14.67 6.31 -0.71
C GLN A 9 -13.94 5.16 0.00
N ALA A 10 -13.89 5.25 1.34
CA ALA A 10 -13.48 4.13 2.16
C ALA A 10 -14.51 2.99 2.03
N ALA A 11 -14.02 1.77 2.18
CA ALA A 11 -14.74 0.49 2.27
C ALA A 11 -15.05 -0.22 0.94
N ALA A 12 -14.08 -1.00 0.47
CA ALA A 12 -14.36 -2.40 0.17
C ALA A 12 -14.00 -3.21 1.42
N GLU A 13 -14.97 -3.40 2.32
CA GLU A 13 -14.85 -4.33 3.45
C GLU A 13 -14.56 -5.73 2.88
N GLY A 14 -13.42 -6.31 3.27
CA GLY A 14 -13.03 -7.67 2.89
C GLY A 14 -11.69 -7.82 2.17
N LYS A 15 -10.91 -6.73 1.98
CA LYS A 15 -9.53 -6.81 1.48
C LYS A 15 -8.57 -6.28 2.55
N GLU A 16 -7.41 -6.92 2.68
CA GLU A 16 -6.31 -6.68 3.66
C GLU A 16 -5.71 -5.25 3.61
N PHE A 17 -6.32 -4.35 2.84
CA PHE A 17 -5.89 -2.99 2.60
C PHE A 17 -7.06 -2.10 2.21
N MET A 18 -6.96 -0.82 2.56
CA MET A 18 -7.88 0.20 2.10
C MET A 18 -7.54 0.63 0.66
N VAL A 19 -8.54 0.81 -0.19
CA VAL A 19 -8.35 1.26 -1.58
C VAL A 19 -8.70 2.74 -1.70
N CYS A 20 -7.77 3.53 -2.25
CA CYS A 20 -7.90 4.94 -2.57
C CYS A 20 -7.73 5.12 -4.08
N ASP A 21 -8.84 5.12 -4.83
CA ASP A 21 -8.83 5.41 -6.26
C ASP A 21 -9.12 6.89 -6.51
N ILE A 22 -8.10 7.65 -6.88
CA ILE A 22 -8.23 9.09 -7.14
C ILE A 22 -8.64 9.39 -8.58
N ARG A 23 -8.71 8.39 -9.46
CA ARG A 23 -9.15 8.57 -10.84
C ARG A 23 -10.64 8.92 -10.89
N GLY A 24 -11.40 8.42 -9.92
CA GLY A 24 -12.85 8.47 -9.90
C GLY A 24 -13.47 7.60 -11.00
N GLY A 25 -14.80 7.44 -10.94
CA GLY A 25 -15.56 6.65 -11.91
C GLY A 25 -15.93 5.25 -11.42
N GLU A 26 -16.43 4.42 -12.33
CA GLU A 26 -16.72 3.02 -12.05
C GLU A 26 -15.43 2.20 -11.89
N LYS A 27 -15.51 1.10 -11.14
CA LYS A 27 -14.41 0.16 -10.95
C LYS A 27 -14.12 -0.54 -12.28
N ASP A 28 -13.08 -0.07 -12.96
CA ASP A 28 -12.65 -0.54 -14.28
C ASP A 28 -11.62 -1.68 -14.17
N GLY A 29 -11.16 -2.19 -15.32
CA GLY A 29 -10.16 -3.28 -15.34
C GLY A 29 -8.84 -2.91 -14.66
N ILE A 30 -8.45 -1.63 -14.63
CA ILE A 30 -7.27 -1.17 -13.88
C ILE A 30 -7.52 -1.27 -12.37
N TYR A 31 -8.72 -0.89 -11.91
CA TYR A 31 -9.10 -1.06 -10.50
C TYR A 31 -9.02 -2.54 -10.11
N GLU A 32 -9.65 -3.42 -10.88
CA GLU A 32 -9.68 -4.85 -10.58
C GLU A 32 -8.26 -5.45 -10.54
N MET A 33 -7.44 -5.13 -11.54
CA MET A 33 -6.05 -5.60 -11.64
C MET A 33 -5.17 -5.07 -10.51
N ALA A 34 -5.25 -3.77 -10.19
CA ALA A 34 -4.48 -3.19 -9.10
C ALA A 34 -4.82 -3.84 -7.76
N VAL A 35 -6.11 -4.11 -7.54
CA VAL A 35 -6.58 -4.76 -6.32
C VAL A 35 -6.17 -6.24 -6.28
N GLU A 36 -6.23 -6.97 -7.40
CA GLU A 36 -5.78 -8.35 -7.47
C GLU A 36 -4.28 -8.49 -7.18
N LEU A 37 -3.45 -7.69 -7.86
CA LEU A 37 -2.00 -7.69 -7.64
C LEU A 37 -1.63 -7.32 -6.21
N SER A 38 -2.32 -6.34 -5.63
CA SER A 38 -2.11 -5.96 -4.22
C SER A 38 -2.46 -7.10 -3.26
N ALA A 39 -3.53 -7.85 -3.53
CA ALA A 39 -3.89 -9.02 -2.74
C ALA A 39 -2.84 -10.14 -2.86
N GLN A 40 -2.22 -10.33 -4.03
CA GLN A 40 -1.11 -11.29 -4.18
C GLN A 40 0.12 -10.87 -3.37
N VAL A 41 0.46 -9.57 -3.34
CA VAL A 41 1.55 -9.03 -2.52
C VAL A 41 1.29 -9.28 -1.03
N MET A 42 0.08 -9.00 -0.56
CA MET A 42 -0.30 -9.20 0.85
C MET A 42 -0.35 -10.67 1.24
N GLY A 43 -0.95 -11.53 0.40
CA GLY A 43 -0.93 -12.99 0.63
C GLY A 43 0.49 -13.57 0.64
N GLY A 44 1.43 -12.97 -0.11
CA GLY A 44 2.84 -13.33 -0.04
C GLY A 44 3.50 -12.94 1.29
N LEU A 45 3.08 -11.85 1.92
CA LEU A 45 3.57 -11.39 3.22
C LEU A 45 3.07 -12.28 4.35
N ASP A 46 1.78 -12.61 4.38
CA ASP A 46 1.17 -13.44 5.43
C ASP A 46 1.80 -14.83 5.57
N ASN A 47 2.40 -15.33 4.49
CA ASN A 47 3.11 -16.61 4.46
C ASN A 47 4.54 -16.55 5.04
N LEU A 48 5.02 -15.37 5.43
CA LEU A 48 6.38 -15.18 5.95
C LEU A 48 6.37 -15.09 7.48
N GLN A 49 7.34 -15.75 8.11
CA GLN A 49 7.66 -15.44 9.50
C GLN A 49 8.42 -14.11 9.53
N HIS A 50 7.75 -13.03 9.90
CA HIS A 50 8.36 -11.72 10.09
C HIS A 50 8.30 -11.29 11.56
N SER A 51 9.37 -10.64 12.02
CA SER A 51 9.44 -9.96 13.34
C SER A 51 8.62 -8.65 13.37
N ALA A 52 8.14 -8.20 12.21
CA ALA A 52 7.37 -6.99 12.06
C ALA A 52 5.86 -7.28 12.06
N THR A 53 5.08 -6.34 12.60
CA THR A 53 3.63 -6.30 12.51
C THR A 53 3.23 -5.27 11.45
N ILE A 54 2.23 -5.60 10.63
CA ILE A 54 1.64 -4.65 9.67
C ILE A 54 0.60 -3.83 10.41
N GLU A 55 0.81 -2.51 10.47
CA GLU A 55 -0.10 -1.57 11.15
C GLU A 55 -1.19 -1.07 10.19
N ALA A 56 -0.82 -0.81 8.94
CA ALA A 56 -1.74 -0.32 7.93
C ALA A 56 -1.28 -0.65 6.52
N THR A 57 -2.24 -0.93 5.65
CA THR A 57 -2.01 -1.14 4.22
C THR A 57 -3.01 -0.34 3.40
N MET A 58 -2.52 0.39 2.40
CA MET A 58 -3.33 1.23 1.53
C MET A 58 -2.89 1.08 0.06
N LEU A 59 -3.83 0.71 -0.81
CA LEU A 59 -3.65 0.74 -2.26
C LEU A 59 -4.09 2.11 -2.79
N PHE A 60 -3.17 2.81 -3.45
CA PHE A 60 -3.47 4.04 -4.17
C PHE A 60 -3.49 3.77 -5.67
N ILE A 61 -4.59 4.13 -6.32
CA ILE A 61 -4.76 4.02 -7.77
C ILE A 61 -4.89 5.44 -8.33
N THR A 62 -4.02 5.79 -9.27
CA THR A 62 -3.92 7.11 -9.88
C THR A 62 -4.01 7.00 -11.39
N PHE A 63 -4.15 8.14 -12.07
CA PHE A 63 -4.16 8.18 -13.55
C PHE A 63 -2.87 7.69 -14.19
N THR A 64 -1.77 7.59 -13.42
CA THR A 64 -0.44 7.22 -13.91
C THR A 64 0.01 5.86 -13.39
N GLY A 65 -0.77 5.18 -12.56
CA GLY A 65 -0.45 3.82 -12.11
C GLY A 65 -1.11 3.49 -10.78
N ALA A 66 -0.59 2.46 -10.12
CA ALA A 66 -1.02 2.07 -8.79
C ALA A 66 0.16 1.70 -7.91
N HIS A 67 0.07 1.98 -6.62
CA HIS A 67 1.07 1.56 -5.63
C HIS A 67 0.41 1.15 -4.31
N LEU A 68 1.01 0.15 -3.66
CA LEU A 68 0.63 -0.32 -2.34
C LEU A 68 1.57 0.29 -1.30
N THR A 69 0.99 1.04 -0.36
CA THR A 69 1.70 1.55 0.81
C THR A 69 1.50 0.60 1.97
N ILE A 70 2.60 0.15 2.58
CA ILE A 70 2.57 -0.69 3.79
C ILE A 70 3.30 0.04 4.91
N LEU A 71 2.64 0.19 6.05
CA LEU A 71 3.25 0.68 7.28
C LEU A 71 3.43 -0.51 8.22
N THR A 72 4.66 -0.70 8.68
CA THR A 72 5.01 -1.79 9.58
C THR A 72 5.67 -1.26 10.84
N LYS A 73 5.54 -2.02 11.91
CA LYS A 73 6.20 -1.82 13.19
C LYS A 73 7.09 -3.02 13.48
N SER A 74 8.35 -2.80 13.85
CA SER A 74 9.30 -3.87 14.18
C SER A 74 10.18 -3.46 15.36
N ASP A 75 10.60 -4.44 16.17
CA ASP A 75 11.58 -4.22 17.23
C ASP A 75 13.01 -4.06 16.69
N ASP A 76 13.24 -4.49 15.44
CA ASP A 76 14.51 -4.33 14.74
C ASP A 76 14.37 -3.46 13.48
N ASN A 77 15.51 -2.94 13.00
CA ASN A 77 15.53 -2.17 11.75
C ASN A 77 15.67 -3.07 10.51
N ARG A 78 15.21 -4.33 10.58
CA ARG A 78 15.26 -5.22 9.42
C ARG A 78 14.01 -4.99 8.57
N PRO A 79 14.12 -5.10 7.23
CA PRO A 79 12.95 -5.02 6.39
C PRO A 79 11.99 -6.19 6.67
N ILE A 80 10.67 -5.93 6.59
CA ILE A 80 9.63 -6.98 6.71
C ILE A 80 9.86 -8.15 5.75
N ASN A 81 10.36 -7.85 4.55
CA ASN A 81 10.82 -8.83 3.57
C ASN A 81 12.04 -8.26 2.83
N PRO A 82 13.15 -9.02 2.68
CA PRO A 82 14.29 -8.61 1.88
C PRO A 82 13.94 -8.16 0.45
N ALA A 83 12.91 -8.75 -0.17
CA ALA A 83 12.44 -8.37 -1.51
C ALA A 83 11.86 -6.95 -1.57
N PHE A 84 11.37 -6.43 -0.44
CA PHE A 84 10.83 -5.07 -0.32
C PHE A 84 11.85 -4.05 0.18
N LYS A 85 13.13 -4.44 0.28
CA LYS A 85 14.18 -3.50 0.68
C LYS A 85 14.29 -2.31 -0.28
N SER A 86 14.08 -2.51 -1.58
CA SER A 86 14.11 -1.44 -2.59
C SER A 86 12.89 -0.52 -2.54
N THR A 87 11.78 -0.95 -1.93
CA THR A 87 10.53 -0.19 -1.82
C THR A 87 10.39 0.50 -0.47
N LEU A 88 11.34 0.31 0.46
CA LEU A 88 11.41 1.02 1.73
C LEU A 88 11.73 2.49 1.49
N VAL A 89 10.77 3.38 1.74
CA VAL A 89 10.92 4.82 1.50
C VAL A 89 11.25 5.61 2.77
N SER A 90 10.90 5.08 3.94
CA SER A 90 11.14 5.76 5.20
C SER A 90 11.26 4.77 6.36
N THR A 91 12.09 5.13 7.33
CA THR A 91 12.21 4.46 8.61
C THR A 91 12.29 5.53 9.68
N ALA A 92 11.46 5.43 10.70
CA ALA A 92 11.52 6.22 11.91
C ALA A 92 11.70 5.28 13.11
N TYR A 93 12.45 5.72 14.10
CA TYR A 93 12.56 5.01 15.37
C TYR A 93 11.83 5.82 16.44
N ASP A 94 11.00 5.12 17.21
CA ASP A 94 10.28 5.65 18.35
C ASP A 94 10.53 4.74 19.56
N THR A 95 10.77 5.32 20.73
CA THR A 95 11.18 4.55 21.90
C THR A 95 10.07 3.71 22.52
N GLU A 96 8.80 4.01 22.20
CA GLU A 96 7.64 3.27 22.71
C GLU A 96 7.17 2.20 21.72
N THR A 97 7.37 2.43 20.43
CA THR A 97 6.82 1.61 19.34
C THR A 97 7.89 0.95 18.46
N GLY A 98 9.17 1.19 18.69
CA GLY A 98 10.25 0.57 17.91
C GLY A 98 10.44 1.24 16.55
N TYR A 99 10.82 0.46 15.54
CA TYR A 99 11.01 0.94 14.17
C TYR A 99 9.67 0.95 13.42
N LEU A 100 9.27 2.13 12.98
CA LEU A 100 8.19 2.34 12.03
C LEU A 100 8.77 2.44 10.63
N GLN A 101 8.40 1.51 9.75
CA GLN A 101 8.91 1.44 8.38
C GLN A 101 7.77 1.62 7.40
N LYS A 102 7.98 2.46 6.38
CA LYS A 102 7.02 2.70 5.31
C LYS A 102 7.57 2.16 4.00
N TYR A 103 6.82 1.27 3.38
CA TYR A 103 7.08 0.72 2.05
C TYR A 103 6.10 1.32 1.05
N VAL A 104 6.59 1.61 -0.16
CA VAL A 104 5.77 1.99 -1.32
C VAL A 104 6.12 1.05 -2.47
N ILE A 105 5.26 0.08 -2.69
CA ILE A 105 5.43 -0.98 -3.67
C ILE A 105 4.67 -0.58 -4.95
N PRO A 106 5.35 -0.33 -6.07
CA PRO A 106 4.68 -0.14 -7.36
C PRO A 106 3.89 -1.39 -7.73
N ILE A 107 2.62 -1.23 -8.10
CA ILE A 107 1.71 -2.33 -8.46
C ILE A 107 1.44 -2.31 -9.97
N LEU A 108 1.19 -1.13 -10.53
CA LEU A 108 1.02 -0.93 -11.96
C LEU A 108 1.75 0.36 -12.35
N ASP A 109 2.57 0.28 -13.38
CA ASP A 109 3.03 1.45 -14.11
C ASP A 109 2.13 1.60 -15.34
N THR A 110 1.56 2.79 -15.52
CA THR A 110 0.94 3.09 -16.82
C THR A 110 2.09 3.53 -17.72
N PRO A 111 2.30 2.90 -18.91
CA PRO A 111 3.31 3.38 -19.83
C PRO A 111 3.06 4.86 -20.07
N ALA A 112 4.10 5.68 -19.91
CA ALA A 112 4.02 7.09 -20.27
C ALA A 112 3.49 7.15 -21.71
N ALA A 113 2.43 7.94 -21.94
CA ALA A 113 1.95 8.17 -23.29
C ALA A 113 3.14 8.71 -24.11
N GLU A 114 3.60 7.92 -25.08
CA GLU A 114 4.60 8.33 -26.08
C GLU A 114 4.03 9.43 -26.99
#